data_AF-A0A847HTF6-F1
#
_entry.id   AF-A0A847HTF6-F1
#
_cell.length_a   1.000
_cell.length_b   1.000
_cell.length_c   1.000
_cell.angle_alpha   90.00
_cell.angle_beta   90.00
_cell.angle_gamma   90.00
#
_symmetry.space_group_name_H-M   'P 1'
#
loop_
_entity.id
_entity.type
_entity.pdbx_description
1 polymer ?
#
loop_
_entity_poly.entity_id
_entity_poly.type
_entity_poly.pdbx_seq_one_letter_code
_entity_poly.pdbx_strand_id
1 'polypeptide(L)'
;MAQRTREARHPTVARLLLALALGLAGVANGGELARLHRELVGEAPPAAPATEAPADARPGFMPLQPLPERTPVPAIERLGFEALPCRGTCPAFTVVFQADGTFRYVGERHVARLGEGSGRVPTHALEQVMRYVEAIGFRELADTYPTRFADVATTYTMVDWGDAVKVVENQGGSAPATVWGLEQLLQGLLREAQWD
;
A
#
# COMPACT_ATOMS: atom_id res chain seq x y z
N MET A 1 -69.46 -2.78 -31.99
CA MET A 1 -68.85 -2.74 -30.64
C MET A 1 -67.69 -3.72 -30.66
N ALA A 2 -66.45 -3.26 -30.89
CA ALA A 2 -65.40 -3.06 -29.87
C ALA A 2 -64.93 -4.42 -29.30
N GLN A 3 -63.68 -4.92 -29.36
CA GLN A 3 -62.30 -4.37 -29.37
C GLN A 3 -61.38 -5.36 -30.16
N ARG A 4 -60.37 -4.99 -30.98
CA ARG A 4 -58.99 -4.55 -30.64
C ARG A 4 -58.35 -5.44 -29.55
N THR A 5 -57.23 -6.15 -29.71
CA THR A 5 -55.85 -5.70 -30.06
C THR A 5 -54.92 -6.93 -30.18
N ARG A 6 -54.16 -7.07 -31.27
CA ARG A 6 -52.71 -6.78 -31.47
C ARG A 6 -51.70 -7.74 -30.80
N GLU A 7 -50.95 -8.40 -31.69
CA GLU A 7 -49.64 -9.03 -31.47
C GLU A 7 -48.60 -8.07 -30.86
N ALA A 8 -47.68 -8.63 -30.06
CA ALA A 8 -46.26 -8.24 -30.02
C ALA A 8 -45.49 -9.37 -29.30
N ARG A 9 -44.79 -10.24 -30.03
CA ARG A 9 -43.34 -10.12 -30.31
C ARG A 9 -42.53 -9.84 -29.05
N HIS A 10 -41.96 -10.91 -28.50
CA HIS A 10 -40.89 -10.89 -27.50
C HIS A 10 -39.68 -10.12 -28.03
N PRO A 11 -39.23 -9.06 -27.37
CA PRO A 11 -37.91 -8.50 -27.59
C PRO A 11 -36.99 -8.97 -26.45
N THR A 12 -36.29 -10.08 -26.67
CA THR A 12 -34.87 -10.09 -26.31
C THR A 12 -34.24 -8.81 -26.87
N VAL A 13 -33.34 -8.16 -26.12
CA VAL A 13 -32.41 -7.06 -26.55
C VAL A 13 -32.65 -5.65 -25.95
N ALA A 14 -33.84 -5.25 -25.48
CA ALA A 14 -34.06 -3.84 -25.03
C ALA A 14 -33.94 -3.57 -23.51
N ARG A 15 -32.90 -4.08 -22.86
CA ARG A 15 -32.42 -3.57 -21.56
C ARG A 15 -30.92 -3.24 -21.56
N LEU A 16 -30.35 -3.08 -22.75
CA LEU A 16 -29.19 -2.23 -22.96
C LEU A 16 -29.72 -0.78 -23.07
N LEU A 17 -29.05 0.14 -22.38
CA LEU A 17 -29.28 1.60 -22.34
C LEU A 17 -30.24 2.12 -21.26
N LEU A 18 -29.76 2.11 -20.02
CA LEU A 18 -29.79 3.34 -19.23
C LEU A 18 -28.42 3.53 -18.58
N ALA A 19 -27.53 4.17 -19.33
CA ALA A 19 -26.36 4.83 -18.77
C ALA A 19 -26.84 5.94 -17.83
N LEU A 20 -26.37 5.91 -16.59
CA LEU A 20 -26.18 7.08 -15.74
C LEU A 20 -25.13 6.64 -14.71
N ALA A 21 -23.83 6.79 -14.96
CA ALA A 21 -23.10 8.03 -14.70
C ALA A 21 -23.34 8.62 -13.30
N LEU A 22 -23.66 7.79 -12.30
CA LEU A 22 -23.57 8.10 -10.88
C LEU A 22 -22.92 6.94 -10.15
N GLY A 23 -21.62 6.74 -10.41
CA GLY A 23 -20.75 6.15 -9.40
C GLY A 23 -20.74 7.15 -8.24
N LEU A 24 -21.58 6.87 -7.26
CA LEU A 24 -21.80 7.69 -6.09
C LEU A 24 -20.47 8.21 -5.55
N ALA A 25 -20.32 9.53 -5.67
CA ALA A 25 -19.51 10.34 -4.78
C ALA A 25 -20.04 10.15 -3.36
N GLY A 26 -19.65 9.03 -2.74
CA GLY A 26 -19.66 8.80 -1.31
C GLY A 26 -18.22 8.84 -0.86
N VAL A 27 -17.76 10.03 -0.46
CA VAL A 27 -16.47 10.23 0.18
C VAL A 27 -16.54 9.54 1.55
N ALA A 28 -16.26 8.24 1.57
CA ALA A 28 -15.94 7.54 2.80
C ALA A 28 -14.44 7.66 2.96
N ASN A 29 -14.01 8.58 3.84
CA ASN A 29 -12.63 8.87 4.21
C ASN A 29 -11.71 7.65 4.04
N GLY A 30 -10.79 7.71 3.08
CA GLY A 30 -9.98 6.57 2.67
C GLY A 30 -9.69 6.60 1.17
N GLY A 31 -8.43 6.77 0.81
CA GLY A 31 -7.90 6.56 -0.54
C GLY A 31 -7.89 5.09 -0.94
N GLU A 32 -7.13 4.76 -1.98
CA GLU A 32 -7.17 3.45 -2.63
C GLU A 32 -6.75 2.32 -1.69
N LEU A 33 -5.68 2.50 -0.92
CA LEU A 33 -5.17 1.48 -0.01
C LEU A 33 -6.06 1.33 1.21
N ALA A 34 -6.69 2.41 1.68
CA ALA A 34 -7.70 2.33 2.74
C ALA A 34 -8.94 1.52 2.32
N ARG A 35 -9.34 1.61 1.04
CA ARG A 35 -10.40 0.74 0.49
C ARG A 35 -9.95 -0.71 0.41
N LEU A 36 -8.75 -0.94 -0.13
CA LEU A 36 -8.16 -2.27 -0.24
C LEU A 36 -8.02 -2.96 1.12
N HIS A 37 -7.58 -2.24 2.15
CA HIS A 37 -7.52 -2.73 3.51
C HIS A 37 -8.89 -3.24 4.00
N ARG A 38 -9.95 -2.44 3.85
CA ARG A 38 -11.31 -2.85 4.25
C ARG A 38 -11.82 -4.09 3.52
N GLU A 39 -11.40 -4.29 2.28
CA GLU A 39 -11.77 -5.48 1.49
C GLU A 39 -11.02 -6.74 1.93
N LEU A 40 -9.76 -6.58 2.38
CA LEU A 40 -8.88 -7.70 2.73
C LEU A 40 -8.98 -8.12 4.20
N VAL A 41 -9.46 -7.25 5.10
CA VAL A 41 -9.59 -7.60 6.53
C VAL A 41 -10.72 -8.61 6.73
N GLY A 42 -10.31 -9.88 6.87
CA GLY A 42 -11.06 -11.01 7.40
C GLY A 42 -10.11 -11.86 8.26
N GLU A 43 -10.54 -12.18 9.48
CA GLU A 43 -9.72 -12.61 10.64
C GLU A 43 -8.45 -13.43 10.32
N ALA A 44 -7.28 -12.86 10.68
CA ALA A 44 -5.98 -13.53 10.64
C ALA A 44 -5.37 -13.65 12.06
N PRO A 45 -4.71 -14.78 12.38
CA PRO A 45 -4.26 -15.12 13.73
C PRO A 45 -3.09 -14.26 14.25
N PRO A 46 -2.89 -14.20 15.59
CA PRO A 46 -1.87 -13.35 16.20
C PRO A 46 -0.44 -13.81 15.90
N ALA A 47 0.42 -12.83 15.62
CA ALA A 47 1.85 -13.00 15.39
C ALA A 47 2.59 -13.55 16.63
N ALA A 48 3.47 -14.52 16.41
CA ALA A 48 4.37 -15.06 17.42
C ALA A 48 5.62 -14.17 17.61
N PRO A 49 6.22 -14.12 18.81
CA PRO A 49 7.41 -13.32 19.07
C PRO A 49 8.69 -13.98 18.52
N ALA A 50 9.54 -13.15 17.91
CA ALA A 50 10.88 -13.54 17.49
C ALA A 50 11.82 -13.74 18.70
N THR A 51 12.60 -14.82 18.69
CA THR A 51 13.65 -15.12 19.69
C THR A 51 15.00 -14.64 19.16
N GLU A 52 15.78 -13.95 20.01
CA GLU A 52 17.15 -13.52 19.75
C GLU A 52 18.16 -14.68 19.72
N ALA A 53 19.15 -14.58 18.83
CA ALA A 53 20.35 -15.41 18.83
C ALA A 53 21.53 -14.68 19.51
N PRO A 54 22.46 -15.39 20.16
CA PRO A 54 23.46 -14.78 21.03
C PRO A 54 24.65 -14.18 20.27
N ALA A 55 25.24 -13.16 20.88
CA ALA A 55 26.47 -12.51 20.48
C ALA A 55 27.69 -13.33 20.92
N ASP A 56 28.67 -13.51 20.03
CA ASP A 56 30.09 -13.48 20.40
C ASP A 56 30.98 -13.43 19.14
N ALA A 57 31.82 -12.40 19.04
CA ALA A 57 32.98 -12.39 18.13
C ALA A 57 34.14 -11.60 18.78
N ARG A 58 35.33 -12.21 18.82
CA ARG A 58 36.59 -11.56 19.20
C ARG A 58 37.38 -11.17 17.94
N PRO A 59 38.19 -10.08 17.97
CA PRO A 59 38.75 -9.50 16.76
C PRO A 59 40.13 -10.05 16.39
N GLY A 60 40.37 -10.16 15.09
CA GLY A 60 41.68 -10.41 14.49
C GLY A 60 41.55 -10.52 12.98
N PHE A 61 42.06 -9.50 12.28
CA PHE A 61 42.02 -9.25 10.83
C PHE A 61 41.68 -10.48 9.95
N MET A 62 40.46 -10.48 9.38
CA MET A 62 40.01 -11.47 8.39
C MET A 62 40.37 -10.98 6.98
N PRO A 63 40.90 -11.84 6.09
CA PRO A 63 41.03 -11.49 4.68
C PRO A 63 39.66 -11.11 4.11
N LEU A 64 39.63 -10.15 3.17
CA LEU A 64 38.39 -9.77 2.49
C LEU A 64 37.76 -11.02 1.89
N GLN A 65 36.67 -11.48 2.51
CA GLN A 65 35.88 -12.56 1.93
C GLN A 65 35.32 -12.04 0.60
N PRO A 66 35.20 -12.91 -0.42
CA PRO A 66 34.44 -12.57 -1.61
C PRO A 66 33.09 -12.00 -1.18
N LEU A 67 32.65 -10.93 -1.84
CA LEU A 67 31.34 -10.37 -1.55
C LEU A 67 30.32 -11.52 -1.59
N PRO A 68 29.46 -11.64 -0.56
CA PRO A 68 28.45 -12.69 -0.56
C PRO A 68 27.64 -12.58 -1.85
N GLU A 69 27.21 -13.74 -2.36
CA GLU A 69 26.30 -13.76 -3.50
C GLU A 69 25.11 -12.86 -3.21
N ARG A 70 24.68 -12.08 -4.21
CA ARG A 70 23.58 -11.13 -4.03
C ARG A 70 22.35 -11.92 -3.60
N THR A 71 21.83 -11.62 -2.42
CA THR A 71 20.58 -12.21 -1.95
C THR A 71 19.51 -12.01 -3.02
N PRO A 72 18.78 -13.07 -3.42
CA PRO A 72 17.70 -12.93 -4.39
C PRO A 72 16.73 -11.82 -3.99
N VAL A 73 16.27 -11.06 -4.97
CA VAL A 73 15.25 -10.03 -4.74
C VAL A 73 13.95 -10.75 -4.33
N PRO A 74 13.28 -10.32 -3.26
CA PRO A 74 11.98 -10.87 -2.87
C PRO A 74 10.96 -10.78 -4.02
N ALA A 75 10.05 -11.75 -4.08
CA ALA A 75 8.98 -11.80 -5.08
C ALA A 75 7.83 -10.82 -4.74
N ILE A 76 8.17 -9.54 -4.55
CA ILE A 76 7.21 -8.46 -4.30
C ILE A 76 6.98 -7.75 -5.62
N GLU A 77 5.73 -7.70 -6.08
CA GLU A 77 5.33 -7.03 -7.32
C GLU A 77 5.06 -5.54 -7.10
N ARG A 78 4.46 -5.17 -5.96
CA ARG A 78 4.11 -3.77 -5.65
C ARG A 78 4.28 -3.44 -4.18
N LEU A 79 4.68 -2.19 -3.92
CA LEU A 79 4.69 -1.57 -2.60
C LEU A 79 3.86 -0.30 -2.61
N GLY A 80 2.97 -0.13 -1.65
CA GLY A 80 2.08 1.03 -1.56
C GLY A 80 2.22 1.76 -0.23
N PHE A 81 2.09 3.08 -0.28
CA PHE A 81 1.95 3.93 0.90
C PHE A 81 0.86 4.96 0.67
N GLU A 82 -0.03 5.09 1.65
CA GLU A 82 -1.08 6.10 1.67
C GLU A 82 -1.06 6.81 3.02
N ALA A 83 -1.08 8.13 2.99
CA ALA A 83 -1.26 8.99 4.17
C ALA A 83 -2.61 9.71 4.06
N LEU A 84 -3.46 9.54 5.06
CA LEU A 84 -4.75 10.22 5.12
C LEU A 84 -4.65 11.66 5.62
N PRO A 85 -5.57 12.54 5.20
CA PRO A 85 -5.63 13.90 5.74
C PRO A 85 -6.02 13.89 7.22
N CYS A 86 -5.36 14.76 8.00
CA CYS A 86 -5.74 15.08 9.37
C CYS A 86 -6.30 16.52 9.45
N ARG A 87 -6.79 16.94 10.62
CA ARG A 87 -7.26 18.34 10.82
C ARG A 87 -6.15 19.40 10.76
N GLY A 88 -4.90 18.99 10.95
CA GLY A 88 -3.73 19.85 10.86
C GLY A 88 -3.15 19.92 9.46
N THR A 89 -1.82 20.00 9.37
CA THR A 89 -1.06 20.12 8.12
C THR A 89 -0.43 18.80 7.68
N CYS A 90 -1.00 17.66 8.07
CA CYS A 90 -0.49 16.36 7.64
C CYS A 90 -0.56 16.26 6.10
N PRO A 91 0.52 15.80 5.44
CA PRO A 91 0.48 15.50 4.02
C PRO A 91 -0.52 14.37 3.77
N ALA A 92 -1.31 14.51 2.71
CA ALA A 92 -2.24 13.49 2.24
C ALA A 92 -1.90 13.15 0.79
N PHE A 93 -1.56 11.89 0.55
CA PHE A 93 -1.23 11.36 -0.76
C PHE A 93 -1.23 9.84 -0.75
N THR A 94 -1.30 9.25 -1.94
CA THR A 94 -1.09 7.83 -2.20
C THR A 94 0.08 7.67 -3.18
N VAL A 95 0.92 6.67 -2.97
CA VAL A 95 1.95 6.24 -3.92
C VAL A 95 1.97 4.71 -4.00
N VAL A 96 2.08 4.18 -5.21
CA VAL A 96 2.27 2.74 -5.46
C VAL A 96 3.46 2.57 -6.39
N PHE A 97 4.49 1.88 -5.89
CA PHE A 97 5.69 1.50 -6.62
C PHE A 97 5.52 0.10 -7.21
N GLN A 98 5.86 -0.05 -8.48
CA GLN A 98 5.98 -1.32 -9.17
C GLN A 98 7.40 -1.87 -8.99
N ALA A 99 7.56 -3.20 -9.07
CA ALA A 99 8.87 -3.85 -8.91
C ALA A 99 9.94 -3.38 -9.91
N ASP A 100 9.53 -2.87 -11.08
CA ASP A 100 10.43 -2.31 -12.08
C ASP A 100 10.92 -0.88 -11.74
N GLY A 101 10.47 -0.33 -10.61
CA GLY A 101 10.80 1.01 -10.14
C GLY A 101 9.90 2.12 -10.65
N THR A 102 8.92 1.85 -11.53
CA THR A 102 7.91 2.85 -11.87
C THR A 102 6.95 3.08 -10.71
N PHE A 103 6.34 4.26 -10.63
CA PHE A 103 5.30 4.51 -9.63
C PHE A 103 4.14 5.34 -10.17
N ARG A 104 3.00 5.20 -9.50
CA ARG A 104 1.84 6.09 -9.62
C ARG A 104 1.69 6.84 -8.30
N TYR A 105 1.33 8.11 -8.38
CA TYR A 105 1.17 8.99 -7.25
C TYR A 105 -0.13 9.80 -7.39
N VAL A 106 -0.82 10.04 -6.27
CA VAL A 106 -1.94 10.96 -6.19
C VAL A 106 -1.76 11.83 -4.95
N GLY A 107 -1.53 13.11 -5.15
CA GLY A 107 -1.40 14.08 -4.06
C GLY A 107 -2.71 14.80 -3.78
N GLU A 108 -3.09 14.90 -2.51
CA GLU A 108 -4.39 15.46 -2.12
C GLU A 108 -4.25 16.77 -1.34
N ARG A 109 -3.45 16.81 -0.28
CA ARG A 109 -3.32 17.97 0.62
C ARG A 109 -1.95 18.09 1.25
N HIS A 110 -1.51 19.32 1.51
CA HIS A 110 -0.23 19.66 2.18
C HIS A 110 1.00 18.94 1.60
N VAL A 111 0.97 18.69 0.29
CA VAL A 111 2.05 18.06 -0.47
C VAL A 111 2.48 19.00 -1.60
N ALA A 112 3.74 18.90 -2.01
CA ALA A 112 4.29 19.75 -3.05
C ALA A 112 3.66 19.49 -4.44
N ARG A 113 3.21 18.26 -4.68
CA ARG A 113 2.56 17.83 -5.93
C ARG A 113 1.14 17.39 -5.63
N LEU A 114 0.17 18.10 -6.20
CA LEU A 114 -1.26 17.79 -6.12
C LEU A 114 -1.73 17.10 -7.40
N GLY A 115 -2.74 16.24 -7.27
CA GLY A 115 -3.28 15.46 -8.38
C GLY A 115 -2.42 14.25 -8.73
N GLU A 116 -2.69 13.69 -9.90
CA GLU A 116 -1.96 12.52 -10.41
C GLU A 116 -0.52 12.84 -10.81
N GLY A 117 0.37 11.88 -10.59
CA GLY A 117 1.74 11.92 -11.04
C GLY A 117 2.30 10.52 -11.27
N SER A 118 3.42 10.46 -11.99
CA SER A 118 4.20 9.24 -12.19
C SER A 118 5.68 9.57 -12.26
N GLY A 119 6.49 8.52 -12.25
CA GLY A 119 7.92 8.62 -12.43
C GLY A 119 8.60 7.30 -12.15
N ARG A 120 9.89 7.39 -11.82
CA ARG A 120 10.73 6.23 -11.50
C ARG A 120 11.59 6.47 -10.27
N VAL A 121 11.79 5.42 -9.49
CA VAL A 121 12.77 5.37 -8.39
C VAL A 121 13.93 4.44 -8.75
N PRO A 122 15.12 4.61 -8.13
CA PRO A 122 16.22 3.69 -8.33
C PRO A 122 15.84 2.27 -7.88
N THR A 123 15.86 1.30 -8.80
CA THR A 123 15.45 -0.09 -8.52
C THR A 123 16.27 -0.73 -7.40
N HIS A 124 17.57 -0.45 -7.35
CA HIS A 124 18.43 -0.96 -6.28
C HIS A 124 17.98 -0.50 -4.88
N ALA A 125 17.46 0.72 -4.74
CA ALA A 125 16.95 1.24 -3.48
C ALA A 125 15.61 0.58 -3.14
N LEU A 126 14.71 0.46 -4.13
CA LEU A 126 13.44 -0.25 -3.99
C LEU A 126 13.65 -1.71 -3.56
N GLU A 127 14.61 -2.42 -4.15
CA GLU A 127 14.98 -3.79 -3.76
C GLU A 127 15.45 -3.88 -2.30
N GLN A 128 16.11 -2.86 -1.75
CA GLN A 128 16.47 -2.84 -0.32
C GLN A 128 15.22 -2.71 0.55
N VAL A 129 14.24 -1.89 0.13
CA VAL A 129 12.96 -1.78 0.83
C VAL A 129 12.20 -3.11 0.79
N MET A 130 12.18 -3.80 -0.35
CA MET A 130 11.61 -5.14 -0.47
C MET A 130 12.27 -6.16 0.47
N ARG A 131 13.61 -6.14 0.57
CA ARG A 131 14.32 -6.98 1.56
C ARG A 131 13.96 -6.64 3.00
N TYR A 132 13.77 -5.35 3.29
CA TYR A 132 13.33 -4.92 4.61
C TYR A 132 11.92 -5.43 4.94
N VAL A 133 11.00 -5.42 3.98
CA VAL A 133 9.64 -5.99 4.13
C VAL A 133 9.67 -7.46 4.57
N GLU A 134 10.50 -8.27 3.92
CA GLU A 134 10.68 -9.68 4.31
C GLU A 134 11.34 -9.81 5.69
N ALA A 135 12.37 -9.00 5.96
CA ALA A 135 13.12 -9.06 7.21
C ALA A 135 12.27 -8.71 8.45
N ILE A 136 11.24 -7.88 8.29
CA ILE A 136 10.35 -7.51 9.39
C ILE A 136 9.14 -8.44 9.55
N GLY A 137 9.01 -9.47 8.71
CA GLY A 137 7.83 -10.35 8.72
C GLY A 137 6.54 -9.59 8.46
N PHE A 138 6.52 -8.77 7.40
CA PHE A 138 5.38 -7.87 7.15
C PHE A 138 4.06 -8.65 7.01
N ARG A 139 4.12 -9.86 6.44
CA ARG A 139 2.95 -10.73 6.19
C ARG A 139 2.24 -11.12 7.49
N GLU A 140 2.99 -11.26 8.58
CA GLU A 140 2.52 -11.71 9.90
C GLU A 140 2.02 -10.56 10.79
N LEU A 141 2.23 -9.30 10.40
CA LEU A 141 1.79 -8.15 11.19
C LEU A 141 0.27 -8.14 11.39
N ALA A 142 -0.21 -7.53 12.48
CA ALA A 142 -1.62 -7.22 12.61
C ALA A 142 -2.06 -6.28 11.47
N ASP A 143 -3.30 -6.43 11.00
CA ASP A 143 -3.80 -5.61 9.91
C ASP A 143 -4.05 -4.16 10.35
N THR A 144 -4.42 -3.94 11.61
CA THR A 144 -4.72 -2.61 12.15
C THR A 144 -4.00 -2.38 13.47
N TYR A 145 -3.35 -1.22 13.59
CA TYR A 145 -2.78 -0.70 14.82
C TYR A 145 -3.56 0.55 15.25
N PRO A 146 -4.63 0.39 16.05
CA PRO A 146 -5.53 1.49 16.38
C PRO A 146 -4.99 2.39 17.48
N THR A 147 -5.54 3.60 17.55
CA THR A 147 -5.31 4.49 18.69
C THR A 147 -6.62 5.08 19.22
N ARG A 148 -6.61 5.43 20.51
CA ARG A 148 -7.77 6.06 21.18
C ARG A 148 -7.83 7.58 20.97
N PHE A 149 -6.78 8.17 20.39
CA PHE A 149 -6.71 9.62 20.17
C PHE A 149 -7.39 9.98 18.86
N ALA A 150 -8.28 10.98 18.90
CA ALA A 150 -8.94 11.49 17.71
C ALA A 150 -7.99 12.34 16.84
N ASP A 151 -8.32 12.48 15.56
CA ASP A 151 -7.63 13.35 14.59
C ASP A 151 -6.11 13.08 14.46
N VAL A 152 -5.68 11.85 14.71
CA VAL A 152 -4.29 11.40 14.49
C VAL A 152 -4.01 11.20 13.00
N ALA A 153 -2.73 11.21 12.62
CA ALA A 153 -2.32 10.76 11.31
C ALA A 153 -2.61 9.26 11.15
N THR A 154 -3.29 8.88 10.08
CA THR A 154 -3.51 7.48 9.72
C THR A 154 -2.80 7.19 8.42
N THR A 155 -2.02 6.12 8.39
CA THR A 155 -1.31 5.64 7.21
C THR A 155 -1.73 4.22 6.87
N TYR A 156 -1.64 3.88 5.59
CA TYR A 156 -1.79 2.52 5.09
C TYR A 156 -0.53 2.13 4.33
N THR A 157 0.03 0.97 4.65
CA THR A 157 1.17 0.39 3.93
C THR A 157 0.73 -0.90 3.27
N MET A 158 0.93 -1.02 1.96
CA MET A 158 0.56 -2.20 1.17
C MET A 158 1.81 -2.93 0.70
N VAL A 159 1.76 -4.27 0.76
CA VAL A 159 2.68 -5.16 0.05
C VAL A 159 1.87 -6.13 -0.78
N ASP A 160 2.26 -6.27 -2.05
CA ASP A 160 1.68 -7.21 -3.00
C ASP A 160 2.77 -8.17 -3.50
N TRP A 161 2.57 -9.46 -3.27
CA TRP A 161 3.44 -10.56 -3.72
C TRP A 161 2.93 -11.23 -5.01
N GLY A 162 1.89 -10.69 -5.64
CA GLY A 162 1.21 -11.25 -6.81
C GLY A 162 0.20 -12.34 -6.45
N ASP A 163 0.56 -13.25 -5.53
CA ASP A 163 -0.33 -14.30 -5.01
C ASP A 163 -1.14 -13.87 -3.78
N ALA A 164 -0.64 -12.88 -3.05
CA ALA A 164 -1.21 -12.35 -1.82
C ALA A 164 -0.99 -10.85 -1.71
N VAL A 165 -1.94 -10.16 -1.11
CA VAL A 165 -1.86 -8.73 -0.80
C VAL A 165 -2.11 -8.55 0.69
N LYS A 166 -1.29 -7.72 1.34
CA LYS A 166 -1.50 -7.28 2.71
C LYS A 166 -1.48 -5.78 2.80
N VAL A 167 -2.41 -5.21 3.56
CA VAL A 167 -2.44 -3.78 3.87
C VAL A 167 -2.52 -3.59 5.38
N VAL A 168 -1.54 -2.88 5.93
CA VAL A 168 -1.47 -2.53 7.36
C VAL A 168 -1.92 -1.09 7.56
N GLU A 169 -2.94 -0.88 8.38
CA GLU A 169 -3.37 0.42 8.89
C GLU A 169 -2.60 0.78 10.17
N ASN A 170 -2.00 1.96 10.19
CA ASN A 170 -1.27 2.50 11.33
C ASN A 170 -1.88 3.84 11.76
N GLN A 171 -2.54 3.86 12.92
CA GLN A 171 -3.16 5.07 13.46
C GLN A 171 -2.26 5.71 14.52
N GLY A 172 -1.90 6.98 14.30
CA GLY A 172 -1.10 7.78 15.24
C GLY A 172 0.29 7.23 15.52
N GLY A 173 0.85 6.40 14.62
CA GLY A 173 2.15 5.75 14.83
C GLY A 173 2.12 4.65 15.89
N SER A 174 0.98 3.96 16.05
CA SER A 174 0.81 2.88 17.03
C SER A 174 1.41 1.54 16.57
N ALA A 175 1.77 1.42 15.28
CA ALA A 175 2.45 0.24 14.76
C ALA A 175 3.90 0.12 15.30
N PRO A 176 4.50 -1.08 15.28
CA PRO A 176 5.90 -1.28 15.68
C PRO A 176 6.86 -0.36 14.92
N ALA A 177 8.00 -0.05 15.53
CA ALA A 177 9.03 0.80 14.92
C ALA A 177 9.51 0.31 13.54
N THR A 178 9.40 -1.00 13.28
CA THR A 178 9.68 -1.61 11.97
C THR A 178 8.72 -1.13 10.88
N VAL A 179 7.42 -0.99 11.19
CA VAL A 179 6.42 -0.44 10.26
C VAL A 179 6.71 1.02 9.98
N TRP A 180 6.97 1.82 11.02
CA TRP A 180 7.38 3.22 10.85
C TRP A 180 8.64 3.32 9.97
N GLY A 181 9.64 2.45 10.19
CA GLY A 181 10.85 2.39 9.37
C GLY A 181 10.53 2.14 7.89
N LEU A 182 9.64 1.19 7.60
CA LEU A 182 9.18 0.92 6.23
C LEU A 182 8.49 2.14 5.61
N GLU A 183 7.59 2.81 6.34
CA GLU A 183 6.91 4.02 5.87
C GLU A 183 7.91 5.15 5.55
N GLN A 184 8.95 5.33 6.36
CA GLN A 184 10.00 6.32 6.09
C GLN A 184 10.84 5.96 4.86
N LEU A 185 11.11 4.67 4.64
CA LEU A 185 11.83 4.18 3.47
C LEU A 185 11.02 4.43 2.19
N LEU A 186 9.72 4.12 2.20
CA LEU A 186 8.82 4.38 1.06
C LEU A 186 8.72 5.88 0.74
N GLN A 187 8.61 6.73 1.76
CA GLN A 187 8.67 8.18 1.57
C GLN A 187 10.04 8.66 1.10
N GLY A 188 11.12 7.98 1.50
CA GLY A 188 12.48 8.21 1.01
C GLY A 188 12.62 7.97 -0.48
N LEU A 189 12.09 6.84 -0.97
CA LEU A 189 12.05 6.54 -2.41
C LEU A 189 11.37 7.67 -3.19
N LEU A 190 10.26 8.20 -2.67
CA LEU A 190 9.53 9.30 -3.32
C LEU A 190 10.31 10.62 -3.34
N ARG A 191 11.11 10.91 -2.31
CA ARG A 191 11.98 12.11 -2.28
C ARG A 191 13.10 12.06 -3.30
N GLU A 192 13.60 10.85 -3.58
CA GLU A 192 14.67 10.60 -4.55
C GLU A 192 14.14 10.30 -5.96
N ALA A 193 12.82 10.30 -6.13
CA ALA A 193 12.17 9.97 -7.38
C ALA A 193 12.50 10.95 -8.51
N GLN A 194 12.66 10.39 -9.71
CA GLN A 194 12.64 11.14 -10.96
C GLN A 194 11.20 11.20 -11.44
N TRP A 195 10.65 12.40 -11.54
CA TRP A 195 9.26 12.63 -11.96
C TRP A 195 9.20 12.85 -13.48
N ASP A 196 8.13 12.37 -14.11
CA ASP A 196 7.83 12.61 -15.53
C ASP A 196 7.34 14.05 -15.79
#